data_AF-A0A401FK26-F1
#
_entry.id   AF-A0A401FK26-F1
#
_cell.length_a   1.000
_cell.length_b   1.000
_cell.length_c   1.000
_cell.angle_alpha   90.00
_cell.angle_beta   90.00
_cell.angle_gamma   90.00
#
_symmetry.space_group_name_H-M   'P 1'
#
loop_
_entity.id
_entity.type
_entity.pdbx_description
1 polymer ?
#
loop_
_entity_poly.entity_id
_entity_poly.type
_entity_poly.pdbx_seq_one_letter_code
_entity_poly.pdbx_strand_id
1 'polypeptide(L)'
;MHSHHISLLTKDAKQNIDFYTRVMGLRLIKNTVNQENIKVRHLFYGDYLGTPGTVVTFFALPLLGQRTDAKHFFNGFRLAIPMGSADFGRND
;
A
#
# COMPACT_ATOMS: atom_id res chain seq x y z
N MET A 1 3.31 14.81 -15.80
CA MET A 1 3.30 13.38 -15.41
C MET A 1 2.56 13.27 -14.09
N HIS A 2 1.54 12.40 -14.02
CA HIS A 2 0.85 12.07 -12.78
C HIS A 2 1.47 10.79 -12.18
N SER A 3 1.42 10.65 -10.85
CA SER A 3 1.81 9.40 -10.19
C SER A 3 0.95 8.25 -10.70
N HIS A 4 1.59 7.12 -11.05
CA HIS A 4 0.89 5.94 -11.55
C HIS A 4 0.65 4.91 -10.44
N HIS A 5 1.68 4.62 -9.64
CA HIS A 5 1.58 3.93 -8.36
C HIS A 5 2.82 4.25 -7.51
N ILE A 6 2.77 3.89 -6.23
CA ILE A 6 3.95 3.83 -5.36
C ILE A 6 4.14 2.40 -4.86
N SER A 7 5.40 1.97 -4.74
CA SER A 7 5.76 0.62 -4.27
C SER A 7 6.53 0.72 -2.95
N LEU A 8 6.12 -0.09 -1.99
CA LEU A 8 6.61 -0.08 -0.61
C LEU A 8 6.98 -1.50 -0.17
N LEU A 9 7.56 -1.63 1.03
CA LEU A 9 7.92 -2.91 1.64
C LEU A 9 7.05 -3.18 2.87
N THR A 10 6.70 -4.44 3.10
CA THR A 10 6.03 -4.89 4.34
C THR A 10 6.67 -6.17 4.85
N LYS A 11 6.69 -6.35 6.17
CA LYS A 11 7.18 -7.60 6.78
C LYS A 11 6.13 -8.71 6.75
N ASP A 12 4.86 -8.37 6.98
CA ASP A 12 3.76 -9.31 7.11
C ASP A 12 2.69 -8.99 6.04
N ALA A 13 2.45 -9.95 5.14
CA ALA A 13 1.46 -9.80 4.08
C ALA A 13 0.02 -9.79 4.61
N LYS A 14 -0.27 -10.57 5.66
CA LYS A 14 -1.62 -10.68 6.22
C LYS A 14 -2.00 -9.39 6.93
N GLN A 15 -1.13 -8.88 7.80
CA GLN A 15 -1.37 -7.60 8.47
C GLN A 15 -1.48 -6.45 7.47
N ASN A 16 -0.66 -6.47 6.41
CA ASN A 16 -0.75 -5.47 5.34
C ASN A 16 -2.10 -5.55 4.59
N ILE A 17 -2.56 -6.75 4.21
CA ILE A 17 -3.88 -6.94 3.59
C ILE A 17 -4.98 -6.45 4.53
N ASP A 18 -4.95 -6.85 5.80
CA ASP A 18 -5.97 -6.47 6.78
C ASP A 18 -6.03 -4.95 6.94
N PHE A 19 -4.89 -4.26 7.08
CA PHE A 19 -4.85 -2.82 7.20
C PHE A 19 -5.38 -2.10 5.94
N TYR A 20 -4.84 -2.44 4.77
CA TYR A 20 -5.20 -1.71 3.54
C TYR A 20 -6.62 -2.02 3.06
N THR A 21 -7.19 -3.17 3.39
CA THR A 21 -8.56 -3.53 2.98
C THR A 21 -9.63 -3.19 4.03
N ARG A 22 -9.36 -3.41 5.32
CA ARG A 22 -10.36 -3.22 6.38
C ARG A 22 -10.31 -1.84 7.01
N VAL A 23 -9.11 -1.29 7.24
CA VAL A 23 -8.96 0.03 7.87
C VAL A 23 -9.01 1.12 6.81
N MET A 24 -8.20 0.99 5.75
CA MET A 24 -8.14 2.01 4.68
C MET A 24 -9.25 1.85 3.61
N GLY A 25 -9.98 0.73 3.62
CA GLY A 25 -11.08 0.48 2.67
C GLY A 25 -10.66 0.31 1.21
N LEU A 26 -9.37 0.11 0.91
CA LEU A 26 -8.90 -0.09 -0.46
C LEU A 26 -9.22 -1.50 -0.95
N ARG A 27 -9.39 -1.66 -2.25
CA ARG A 27 -9.57 -2.97 -2.87
C ARG A 27 -8.23 -3.64 -3.11
N LEU A 28 -8.07 -4.91 -2.72
CA LEU A 28 -6.97 -5.76 -3.20
C LEU A 28 -7.22 -6.10 -4.67
N ILE A 29 -6.67 -5.28 -5.58
CA ILE A 29 -6.89 -5.40 -7.03
C ILE A 29 -6.06 -6.50 -7.67
N LYS A 30 -4.89 -6.82 -7.11
CA LYS A 30 -4.03 -7.91 -7.58
C LYS A 30 -3.18 -8.49 -6.46
N ASN A 31 -3.05 -9.80 -6.51
CA ASN A 31 -2.24 -10.57 -5.59
C ASN A 31 -1.38 -11.54 -6.40
N THR A 32 -0.09 -11.26 -6.48
CA THR A 32 0.83 -11.98 -7.36
C THR A 32 2.20 -12.11 -6.71
N VAL A 33 3.21 -12.45 -7.50
CA VAL A 33 4.60 -12.55 -7.06
C VAL A 33 5.45 -11.54 -7.82
N ASN A 34 6.57 -11.13 -7.23
CA ASN A 34 7.55 -10.29 -7.89
C ASN A 34 8.09 -11.04 -9.13
N GLN A 35 8.14 -10.35 -10.27
CA GLN A 35 8.60 -10.89 -11.54
C GLN A 35 10.07 -11.32 -11.50
N GLU A 36 10.89 -10.63 -10.69
CA GLU A 36 12.31 -10.95 -10.50
C GLU A 36 12.52 -12.05 -9.45
N ASN A 37 11.57 -12.21 -8.51
CA ASN A 37 11.66 -13.19 -7.45
C ASN A 37 10.28 -13.73 -7.07
N ILE A 38 9.94 -14.89 -7.62
CA ILE A 38 8.63 -15.53 -7.42
C ILE A 38 8.35 -15.94 -5.96
N LYS A 39 9.35 -15.92 -5.08
CA LYS A 39 9.17 -16.18 -3.64
C LYS A 39 8.66 -14.96 -2.88
N VAL A 40 8.74 -13.77 -3.47
CA VAL A 40 8.30 -12.51 -2.86
C VAL A 40 6.91 -12.18 -3.38
N ARG A 41 5.95 -12.09 -2.46
CA ARG A 41 4.58 -11.69 -2.81
C ARG A 41 4.52 -10.21 -3.14
N HIS A 42 3.78 -9.86 -4.18
CA HIS A 42 3.54 -8.48 -4.62
C HIS A 42 2.04 -8.19 -4.59
N LEU A 43 1.65 -7.31 -3.66
CA LEU A 43 0.27 -6.95 -3.36
C LEU A 43 -0.05 -5.60 -3.99
N PHE A 44 -1.24 -5.46 -4.57
CA PHE A 44 -1.70 -4.23 -5.21
C PHE A 44 -3.04 -3.81 -4.62
N TYR A 45 -3.11 -2.57 -4.16
CA TYR A 45 -4.31 -1.95 -3.61
C TYR A 45 -4.67 -0.72 -4.42
N GLY A 46 -5.95 -0.41 -4.56
CA GLY A 46 -6.40 0.80 -5.23
C GLY A 46 -7.91 1.01 -5.10
N ASP A 47 -8.45 1.87 -5.94
CA ASP A 47 -9.89 2.01 -6.11
C ASP A 47 -10.51 0.74 -6.74
N TYR A 48 -11.82 0.77 -6.98
CA TYR A 48 -12.54 -0.39 -7.49
C TYR A 48 -11.99 -0.91 -8.83
N LEU A 49 -11.46 -0.02 -9.68
CA LEU A 49 -10.98 -0.34 -11.04
C LEU A 49 -9.45 -0.45 -11.13
N GLY A 50 -8.71 -0.07 -10.08
CA GLY A 50 -7.25 0.04 -10.10
C GLY A 50 -6.76 1.20 -10.97
N THR A 51 -7.44 2.35 -10.95
CA THR A 51 -7.10 3.48 -11.82
C THR A 51 -5.69 4.05 -11.52
N PRO A 52 -4.92 4.48 -12.54
CA PRO A 52 -3.61 5.10 -12.32
C PRO A 52 -3.65 6.26 -11.32
N GLY A 53 -2.72 6.24 -10.37
CA GLY A 53 -2.63 7.25 -9.30
C GLY A 53 -3.39 6.88 -8.03
N THR A 54 -4.25 5.86 -8.06
CA THR A 54 -4.87 5.29 -6.84
C THR A 54 -4.10 4.10 -6.30
N VAL A 55 -3.16 3.57 -7.08
CA VAL A 55 -2.54 2.27 -6.80
C VAL A 55 -1.35 2.40 -5.84
N VAL A 56 -1.38 1.60 -4.79
CA VAL A 56 -0.31 1.38 -3.82
C VAL A 56 0.07 -0.08 -3.85
N THR A 57 1.37 -0.39 -3.88
CA THR A 57 1.84 -1.78 -3.94
C THR A 57 2.85 -2.10 -2.84
N PHE A 58 2.90 -3.38 -2.46
CA PHE A 58 3.80 -3.87 -1.41
C PHE A 58 4.51 -5.15 -1.83
N PHE A 59 5.83 -5.18 -1.62
CA PHE A 59 6.59 -6.43 -1.56
C PHE A 59 6.63 -6.95 -0.13
N ALA A 60 6.19 -8.20 0.07
CA ALA A 60 6.16 -8.83 1.40
C ALA A 60 7.46 -9.60 1.67
N LEU A 61 8.26 -9.10 2.62
CA LEU A 61 9.57 -9.60 3.00
C LEU A 61 9.59 -10.00 4.50
N PRO A 62 9.40 -11.28 4.86
CA PRO A 62 9.28 -11.72 6.26
C PRO A 62 10.47 -11.37 7.16
N LEU A 63 11.66 -11.20 6.57
CA LEU A 63 12.90 -10.88 7.29
C LEU A 63 13.21 -9.37 7.31
N LEU A 64 12.26 -8.52 6.90
CA LEU A 64 12.46 -7.07 6.92
C LEU A 64 12.73 -6.59 8.35
N GLY A 65 13.83 -5.85 8.51
CA GLY A 65 14.21 -5.19 9.76
C GLY A 65 13.41 -3.91 10.02
N GLN A 66 13.77 -3.19 11.07
CA GLN A 66 13.20 -1.87 11.32
C GLN A 66 13.67 -0.86 10.29
N ARG A 67 12.79 0.09 9.95
CA ARG A 67 13.11 1.20 9.06
C ARG A 67 14.04 2.19 9.77
N THR A 68 15.06 2.66 9.06
CA THR A 68 15.95 3.75 9.49
C THR A 68 15.83 4.90 8.51
N ASP A 69 15.47 6.08 9.00
CA ASP A 69 15.35 7.29 8.18
C ASP A 69 16.70 8.01 8.08
N ALA A 70 17.33 7.92 6.92
CA ALA A 70 18.61 8.55 6.61
C ALA A 70 18.44 9.77 5.70
N LYS A 71 19.40 10.07 4.83
CA LYS A 71 19.25 11.11 3.81
C LYS A 71 18.56 10.52 2.57
N HIS A 72 17.65 11.30 1.96
CA HIS A 72 16.94 10.95 0.72
C HIS A 72 16.02 9.72 0.81
N PHE A 73 15.05 9.75 1.73
CA PHE A 73 14.00 8.73 1.83
C PHE A 73 12.62 9.30 1.49
N PHE A 74 11.69 8.41 1.11
CA PHE A 74 10.28 8.76 0.99
C PHE A 74 9.62 8.77 2.38
N ASN A 75 9.18 9.94 2.84
CA ASN A 75 8.61 10.10 4.18
C ASN A 75 7.18 9.55 4.31
N GLY A 76 6.46 9.45 3.19
CA GLY A 76 5.09 8.97 3.14
C GLY A 76 4.44 9.30 1.81
N PHE A 77 3.18 8.89 1.67
CA PHE A 77 2.31 9.26 0.57
C PHE A 77 0.96 9.68 1.15
N ARG A 78 0.18 10.41 0.35
CA ARG A 78 -1.14 10.89 0.76
C ARG A 78 -2.19 10.30 -0.17
N LEU A 79 -3.30 9.87 0.41
CA LEU A 79 -4.50 9.49 -0.32
C LEU A 79 -5.55 10.55 -0.08
N ALA A 80 -6.14 11.07 -1.16
CA ALA A 80 -7.22 12.04 -1.05
C ALA A 80 -8.51 11.34 -0.59
N ILE A 81 -9.26 12.02 0.25
CA ILE A 81 -10.60 11.60 0.69
C ILE A 81 -11.62 12.66 0.24
N PRO A 82 -12.90 12.29 0.06
CA PRO A 82 -13.96 13.26 -0.20
C PRO A 82 -14.04 14.35 0.88
N MET A 83 -14.44 15.55 0.49
CA MET A 83 -14.66 16.63 1.44
C MET A 83 -15.78 16.23 2.42
N GLY A 84 -15.56 16.45 3.72
CA GLY A 84 -16.54 16.11 4.77
C GLY A 84 -16.48 14.66 5.27
N SER A 85 -15.64 13.78 4.71
CA SER A 85 -15.51 12.40 5.17
C SER A 85 -14.39 12.16 6.20
N ALA A 86 -13.78 13.24 6.73
CA ALA A 86 -12.62 13.15 7.62
C ALA A 86 -12.93 12.59 9.02
N ASP A 87 -14.21 12.55 9.40
CA ASP A 87 -14.64 12.03 10.70
C ASP A 87 -14.97 10.52 10.64
N PHE A 88 -15.17 9.97 9.43
CA PHE A 88 -15.50 8.57 9.24
C PHE A 88 -14.41 7.62 9.78
N GLY A 89 -13.13 8.00 9.70
CA GLY A 89 -12.00 7.20 10.19
C GLY A 89 -11.43 7.62 11.54
N ARG A 90 -12.10 8.54 12.27
CA ARG A 90 -11.62 9.04 13.58
C ARG A 90 -12.30 8.38 14.79
N ASN A 91 -13.32 7.56 14.56
CA ASN A 91 -14.22 7.05 15.61
C ASN A 91 -13.97 5.58 16.00
N ASP A 92 -12.79 5.03 15.68
CA ASP A 92 -12.40 3.65 16.00
C ASP A 92 -11.25 3.60 17.01
#